data_AF-A0A9J5Y4W8-F1
#
_entry.id   AF-A0A9J5Y4W8-F1
#
_cell.length_a   1.000
_cell.length_b   1.000
_cell.length_c   1.000
_cell.angle_alpha   90.00
_cell.angle_beta   90.00
_cell.angle_gamma   90.00
#
_symmetry.space_group_name_H-M   'P 1'
#
loop_
_entity.id
_entity.type
_entity.pdbx_description
1 polymer ?
#
loop_
_entity_poly.entity_id
_entity_poly.type
_entity_poly.pdbx_seq_one_letter_code
_entity_poly.pdbx_strand_id
1 'polypeptide(L)'
;MDLGEMSTKSSRLEEVDILQNLDLLNKWTIPKIDIEIIYDYGWFDKISHKQLIKITEQSLALNLSEQTIRLLNIRDIELYKLQYNFLHIGMVQIAFKPLTLKGLPETFLATLRDARNLNFRQSLMVNVTVLKSVAIGTSIATIFLPSIGTIILHQL
;
A
#
# COMPACT_ATOMS: atom_id res chain seq x y z
N MET A 1 43.16 39.99 17.62
CA MET A 1 42.32 39.99 16.41
C MET A 1 43.06 39.19 15.36
N ASP A 2 42.54 38.02 15.00
CA ASP A 2 42.38 37.66 13.59
C ASP A 2 41.27 36.60 13.50
N LEU A 3 40.26 36.91 12.71
CA LEU A 3 39.08 36.12 12.38
C LEU A 3 39.31 35.69 10.94
N GLY A 4 39.48 34.38 10.68
CA GLY A 4 39.65 33.84 9.33
C GLY A 4 38.73 32.65 9.11
N GLU A 5 37.66 32.87 8.35
CA GLU A 5 36.41 32.13 8.28
C GLU A 5 36.46 30.66 7.83
N MET A 6 35.50 29.93 8.40
CA MET A 6 34.98 28.62 8.01
C MET A 6 34.40 28.61 6.58
N SER A 7 34.82 27.59 5.81
CA SER A 7 33.96 26.71 5.01
C SER A 7 32.73 27.29 4.34
N THR A 8 32.89 27.85 3.13
CA THR A 8 31.81 28.12 2.18
C THR A 8 31.82 27.12 1.02
N LYS A 9 31.39 25.88 1.26
CA LYS A 9 31.00 24.92 0.22
C LYS A 9 29.89 23.98 0.69
N SER A 10 28.65 24.47 0.78
CA SER A 10 27.45 23.61 0.69
C SER A 10 26.21 24.49 0.57
N SER A 11 25.70 24.67 -0.65
CA SER A 11 24.36 25.23 -0.86
C SER A 11 23.82 24.79 -2.23
N ARG A 12 24.68 24.79 -3.25
CA ARG A 12 24.32 24.33 -4.61
C ARG A 12 24.07 22.83 -4.74
N LEU A 13 24.70 21.99 -3.90
CA LEU A 13 24.49 20.54 -3.94
C LEU A 13 23.17 20.15 -3.27
N GLU A 14 22.88 20.74 -2.11
CA GLU A 14 21.63 20.49 -1.38
C GLU A 14 20.39 20.88 -2.17
N GLU A 15 20.40 22.01 -2.88
CA GLU A 15 19.24 22.47 -3.67
C GLU A 15 18.94 21.55 -4.86
N VAL A 16 19.98 21.06 -5.54
CA VAL A 16 19.86 20.10 -6.65
C VAL A 16 19.40 18.73 -6.16
N ASP A 17 19.93 18.26 -5.02
CA ASP A 17 19.55 16.98 -4.42
C ASP A 17 18.09 17.00 -3.90
N ILE A 18 17.65 18.11 -3.31
CA ILE A 18 16.25 18.29 -2.87
C ILE A 18 15.28 18.20 -4.05
N LEU A 19 15.59 18.88 -5.16
CA LEU A 19 14.72 18.90 -6.34
C LEU A 19 14.66 17.52 -7.01
N GLN A 20 15.79 16.84 -7.16
CA GLN A 20 15.83 15.48 -7.71
C GLN A 20 15.05 14.49 -6.83
N ASN A 21 15.18 14.58 -5.51
CA ASN A 21 14.45 13.72 -4.58
C ASN A 21 12.93 13.97 -4.61
N LEU A 22 12.52 15.22 -4.81
CA LEU A 22 11.11 15.57 -5.00
C LEU A 22 10.54 15.00 -6.30
N ASP A 23 11.30 15.09 -7.38
CA ASP A 23 10.92 14.51 -8.67
C ASP A 23 10.79 13.00 -8.60
N LEU A 24 11.71 12.31 -7.92
CA LEU A 24 11.66 10.87 -7.69
C LEU A 24 10.43 10.48 -6.86
N LEU A 25 10.15 11.22 -5.78
CA LEU A 25 8.97 11.00 -4.94
C LEU A 25 7.68 11.19 -5.76
N ASN A 26 7.60 12.23 -6.59
CA ASN A 26 6.44 12.51 -7.42
C ASN A 26 6.21 11.44 -8.50
N LYS A 27 7.28 10.98 -9.15
CA LYS A 27 7.24 9.94 -10.19
C LYS A 27 7.01 8.53 -9.63
N TRP A 28 7.25 8.31 -8.35
CA TRP A 28 7.07 7.01 -7.73
C TRP A 28 5.60 6.56 -7.77
N THR A 29 5.40 5.32 -8.22
CA THR A 29 4.12 4.61 -8.28
C THR A 29 4.29 3.19 -7.72
N ILE A 30 3.19 2.57 -7.30
CA ILE A 30 3.20 1.17 -6.87
C ILE A 30 3.64 0.29 -8.06
N PRO A 31 4.64 -0.60 -7.89
CA PRO A 31 5.06 -1.52 -8.94
C PRO A 31 3.88 -2.36 -9.41
N LYS A 32 3.64 -2.36 -10.71
CA LYS A 32 2.64 -3.22 -11.33
C LYS A 32 3.15 -4.65 -11.29
N ILE A 33 2.28 -5.57 -10.86
CA ILE A 33 2.55 -7.00 -10.89
C ILE A 33 1.66 -7.59 -11.99
N ASP A 34 2.26 -8.40 -12.84
CA ASP A 34 1.52 -9.13 -13.85
C ASP A 34 0.62 -10.17 -13.18
N ILE A 35 -0.61 -10.30 -13.67
CA ILE A 35 -1.58 -11.23 -13.14
C ILE A 35 -1.15 -12.69 -13.33
N GLU A 36 -0.34 -12.96 -14.35
CA GLU A 36 0.31 -14.26 -14.60
C GLU A 36 1.27 -14.69 -13.48
N ILE A 37 1.80 -13.73 -12.72
CA ILE A 37 2.63 -14.02 -11.54
C ILE A 37 1.76 -14.43 -10.34
N ILE A 38 0.51 -13.97 -10.31
CA ILE A 38 -0.41 -14.18 -9.19
C ILE A 38 -1.19 -15.48 -9.37
N TYR A 39 -1.62 -15.78 -10.59
CA TYR A 39 -2.36 -16.98 -10.92
C TYR A 39 -1.58 -17.82 -11.92
N ASP A 40 -1.24 -19.06 -11.54
CA ASP A 40 -0.77 -20.07 -12.49
C ASP A 40 -2.00 -20.60 -13.25
N TYR A 41 -2.05 -20.29 -14.54
CA TYR A 41 -3.27 -20.26 -15.32
C TYR A 41 -3.87 -21.65 -15.67
N GLY A 42 -3.14 -22.75 -15.42
CA GLY A 42 -3.54 -24.15 -15.66
C GLY A 42 -5.03 -24.47 -15.90
N TRP A 43 -5.76 -24.96 -14.89
CA TRP A 43 -7.22 -25.23 -15.02
C TRP A 43 -8.05 -23.93 -14.90
N PHE A 44 -7.53 -22.89 -14.24
CA PHE A 44 -8.26 -21.66 -13.92
C PHE A 44 -8.66 -20.83 -15.15
N ASP A 45 -7.92 -20.96 -16.27
CA ASP A 45 -8.30 -20.40 -17.57
C ASP A 45 -9.74 -20.74 -18.00
N LYS A 46 -10.21 -21.94 -17.64
CA LYS A 46 -11.55 -22.44 -18.04
C LYS A 46 -12.69 -21.91 -17.18
N ILE A 47 -12.40 -21.29 -16.03
CA ILE A 47 -13.42 -20.86 -15.07
C ILE A 47 -13.81 -19.38 -15.30
N SER A 48 -13.16 -18.68 -16.26
CA SER A 48 -13.54 -17.35 -16.78
C SER A 48 -14.04 -16.39 -15.69
N HIS A 49 -13.14 -15.74 -14.97
CA HIS A 49 -13.52 -14.67 -14.05
C HIS A 49 -12.97 -13.36 -14.56
N LYS A 50 -13.80 -12.30 -14.49
CA LYS A 50 -13.35 -10.94 -14.78
C LYS A 50 -12.31 -10.57 -13.74
N GLN A 51 -11.05 -10.57 -14.15
CA GLN A 51 -9.94 -10.14 -13.33
C GLN A 51 -9.94 -8.61 -13.25
N LEU A 52 -9.85 -8.07 -12.04
CA LEU A 52 -9.89 -6.64 -11.81
C LEU A 52 -8.76 -6.25 -10.86
N ILE A 53 -7.92 -5.32 -11.30
CA ILE A 53 -6.97 -4.63 -10.43
C ILE A 53 -7.71 -3.41 -9.86
N LYS A 54 -7.89 -3.39 -8.54
CA LYS A 54 -8.40 -2.22 -7.82
C LYS A 54 -7.26 -1.54 -7.08
N ILE A 55 -7.06 -0.27 -7.35
CA ILE A 55 -6.13 0.59 -6.62
C ILE A 55 -6.98 1.57 -5.79
N THR A 56 -6.71 1.63 -4.50
CA THR A 56 -7.29 2.60 -3.58
C THR A 56 -6.16 3.42 -3.00
N GLU A 57 -6.17 4.72 -3.26
CA GLU A 57 -5.22 5.68 -2.68
C GLU A 57 -5.95 6.54 -1.65
N GLN A 58 -5.35 6.70 -0.46
CA GLN A 58 -5.90 7.56 0.58
C GLN A 58 -4.77 8.27 1.31
N SER A 59 -4.91 9.59 1.45
CA SER A 59 -4.02 10.40 2.29
C SER A 59 -4.50 10.33 3.74
N LEU A 60 -3.61 9.89 4.63
CA LEU A 60 -3.89 9.79 6.06
C LEU A 60 -3.11 10.87 6.81
N ALA A 61 -3.76 11.54 7.76
CA ALA A 61 -3.08 12.39 8.73
C ALA A 61 -2.58 11.52 9.88
N LEU A 62 -1.31 11.67 10.28
CA LEU A 62 -0.68 10.84 11.33
C LEU A 62 -1.10 11.23 12.76
N ASN A 63 -2.08 12.12 12.91
CA ASN A 63 -2.54 12.60 14.23
C ASN A 63 -3.54 11.63 14.91
N LEU A 64 -3.98 10.58 14.23
CA LEU A 64 -4.88 9.57 14.76
C LEU A 64 -4.10 8.34 15.20
N SER A 65 -4.44 7.80 16.38
CA SER A 65 -3.81 6.59 16.92
C SER A 65 -4.06 5.35 16.06
N GLU A 66 -5.20 5.29 15.39
CA GLU A 66 -5.60 4.19 14.51
C GLU A 66 -6.42 4.71 13.32
N GLN A 67 -6.18 4.16 12.13
CA GLN A 67 -6.96 4.44 10.93
C GLN A 67 -7.22 3.15 10.15
N THR A 68 -8.42 3.03 9.61
CA THR A 68 -8.83 1.89 8.79
C THR A 68 -9.07 2.33 7.36
N ILE A 69 -8.33 1.73 6.42
CA ILE A 69 -8.58 1.87 4.99
C ILE A 69 -9.32 0.62 4.52
N ARG A 70 -10.46 0.80 3.86
CA ARG A 70 -11.18 -0.32 3.22
C ARG A 70 -10.61 -0.56 1.83
N LEU A 71 -10.14 -1.78 1.57
CA LEU A 71 -9.63 -2.17 0.25
C LEU A 71 -10.70 -2.08 -0.83
N LEU A 72 -11.94 -2.44 -0.48
CA LEU A 72 -13.10 -2.44 -1.38
C LEU A 72 -14.13 -1.42 -0.88
N ASN A 73 -14.64 -0.60 -1.80
CA ASN A 73 -15.74 0.29 -1.50
C ASN A 73 -17.05 -0.52 -1.41
N ILE A 74 -17.96 -0.10 -0.53
CA ILE A 74 -19.31 -0.68 -0.40
C ILE A 74 -20.02 -0.73 -1.75
N ARG A 75 -19.91 0.35 -2.55
CA ARG A 75 -20.54 0.41 -3.88
C ARG A 75 -20.01 -0.66 -4.84
N ASP A 76 -18.71 -0.93 -4.79
CA ASP A 76 -18.09 -1.97 -5.60
C ASP A 76 -18.56 -3.36 -5.14
N ILE A 77 -18.64 -3.58 -3.83
CA ILE A 77 -19.15 -4.83 -3.24
C ILE A 77 -20.60 -5.09 -3.66
N GLU A 78 -21.46 -4.07 -3.59
CA GLU A 78 -22.86 -4.16 -4.02
C GLU A 78 -22.97 -4.52 -5.50
N LEU A 79 -22.14 -3.91 -6.36
CA LEU A 79 -22.09 -4.24 -7.77
C LEU A 79 -21.61 -5.69 -8.02
N TYR A 80 -20.58 -6.14 -7.29
CA TYR A 80 -20.08 -7.51 -7.43
C TYR A 80 -21.10 -8.54 -6.97
N LYS A 81 -21.85 -8.26 -5.90
CA LYS A 81 -22.94 -9.14 -5.41
C LYS A 81 -24.03 -9.39 -6.45
N LEU A 82 -24.27 -8.44 -7.37
CA LEU A 82 -25.27 -8.60 -8.43
C LEU A 82 -24.78 -9.52 -9.56
N GLN A 83 -23.46 -9.65 -9.73
CA GLN A 83 -22.84 -10.30 -10.89
C GLN A 83 -22.16 -11.62 -10.56
N TYR A 84 -21.73 -11.80 -9.31
CA TYR A 84 -20.89 -12.90 -8.87
C TYR A 84 -21.34 -13.43 -7.51
N ASN A 85 -21.19 -14.74 -7.30
CA ASN A 85 -21.46 -15.39 -6.02
C ASN A 85 -20.25 -15.36 -5.09
N PHE A 86 -19.05 -15.27 -5.67
CA PHE A 86 -17.79 -15.34 -4.96
C PHE A 86 -16.83 -14.25 -5.45
N LEU A 87 -16.06 -13.71 -4.52
CA LEU A 87 -14.94 -12.81 -4.79
C LEU A 87 -13.66 -13.46 -4.28
N HIS A 88 -12.68 -13.63 -5.16
CA HIS A 88 -11.36 -14.10 -4.78
C HIS A 88 -10.35 -12.94 -4.78
N ILE A 89 -9.62 -12.77 -3.67
CA ILE A 89 -8.51 -11.81 -3.56
C ILE A 89 -7.21 -12.61 -3.51
N GLY A 90 -6.53 -12.74 -4.66
CA GLY A 90 -5.26 -13.47 -4.75
C GLY A 90 -4.04 -12.69 -4.28
N MET A 91 -4.11 -11.35 -4.28
CA MET A 91 -2.99 -10.49 -3.88
C MET A 91 -3.46 -9.14 -3.35
N VAL A 92 -2.74 -8.63 -2.35
CA VAL A 92 -2.86 -7.25 -1.87
C VAL A 92 -1.47 -6.62 -1.83
N GLN A 93 -1.31 -5.47 -2.50
CA GLN A 93 -0.13 -4.63 -2.37
C GLN A 93 -0.48 -3.40 -1.55
N ILE A 94 0.35 -3.13 -0.53
CA ILE A 94 0.22 -1.96 0.32
C ILE A 94 1.50 -1.15 0.17
N ALA A 95 1.37 0.15 -0.07
CA ALA A 95 2.52 1.02 -0.13
C ALA A 95 2.27 2.34 0.59
N PHE A 96 3.32 2.82 1.25
CA PHE A 96 3.29 4.07 1.99
C PHE A 96 4.19 5.09 1.30
N LYS A 97 3.55 6.15 0.81
CA LYS A 97 4.21 7.29 0.16
C LYS A 97 4.20 8.48 1.11
N PRO A 98 5.34 8.93 1.65
CA PRO A 98 5.37 10.16 2.42
C PRO A 98 5.03 11.34 1.52
N LEU A 99 4.23 12.29 2.03
CA LEU A 99 3.90 13.53 1.30
C LEU A 99 5.01 14.59 1.39
N THR A 100 6.05 14.34 2.19
CA THR A 100 7.15 15.28 2.41
C THR A 100 8.50 14.59 2.26
N LEU A 101 9.51 15.37 1.84
CA LEU A 101 10.92 14.94 1.81
C LEU A 101 11.51 14.71 3.21
N LYS A 102 10.79 15.05 4.28
CA LYS A 102 11.19 14.68 5.64
C LYS A 102 10.91 13.21 5.94
N GLY A 103 10.19 12.52 5.05
CA GLY A 103 9.84 11.12 5.19
C GLY A 103 8.69 10.91 6.16
N LEU A 104 8.63 9.71 6.75
CA LEU A 104 7.63 9.38 7.76
C LEU A 104 8.17 9.81 9.14
N PRO A 105 7.45 10.64 9.91
CA PRO A 105 7.95 11.15 11.19
C PRO A 105 8.06 10.04 12.24
N GLU A 106 7.20 9.03 12.14
CA GLU A 106 7.02 7.95 13.11
C GLU A 106 6.89 6.58 12.42
N THR A 107 7.23 5.53 13.17
CA THR A 107 6.98 4.13 12.79
C THR A 107 5.51 3.81 13.06
N PHE A 108 4.85 3.12 12.14
CA PHE A 108 3.48 2.66 12.35
C PHE A 108 3.30 1.20 11.94
N LEU A 109 2.27 0.58 12.51
CA LEU A 109 1.86 -0.77 12.17
C LEU A 109 0.72 -0.70 11.15
N ALA A 110 0.89 -1.39 10.03
CA ALA A 110 -0.17 -1.61 9.06
C ALA A 110 -0.61 -3.08 9.15
N THR A 111 -1.92 -3.32 9.23
CA THR A 111 -2.44 -4.67 9.34
C THR A 111 -3.50 -4.93 8.29
N LEU A 112 -3.40 -6.06 7.59
CA LEU A 112 -4.47 -6.56 6.74
C LEU A 112 -5.42 -7.40 7.59
N ARG A 113 -6.70 -7.04 7.60
CA ARG A 113 -7.72 -7.62 8.47
C ARG A 113 -8.97 -7.98 7.67
N ASP A 114 -9.57 -9.14 7.96
CA ASP A 114 -10.94 -9.43 7.55
C ASP A 114 -11.94 -8.64 8.40
N ALA A 115 -12.57 -7.63 7.79
CA ALA A 115 -13.51 -6.75 8.47
C ALA A 115 -14.79 -7.46 8.95
N ARG A 116 -15.11 -8.66 8.42
CA ARG A 116 -16.31 -9.42 8.81
C ARG A 116 -16.19 -10.05 10.19
N ASN A 117 -14.97 -10.35 10.62
CA ASN A 117 -14.73 -10.96 11.92
C ASN A 117 -14.60 -9.89 13.00
N LEU A 118 -15.55 -9.85 13.94
CA LEU A 118 -15.60 -8.88 15.04
C LEU A 118 -14.38 -8.98 15.98
N ASN A 119 -13.77 -10.17 16.10
CA ASN A 119 -12.58 -10.36 16.91
C ASN A 119 -11.34 -9.87 16.17
N PHE A 120 -10.78 -8.76 16.63
CA PHE A 120 -9.60 -8.15 16.02
C PHE A 120 -8.44 -9.13 15.83
N ARG A 121 -8.03 -9.86 16.88
CA ARG A 121 -6.87 -10.76 16.81
C ARG A 121 -7.08 -11.92 15.83
N GLN A 122 -8.28 -12.49 15.80
CA GLN A 122 -8.60 -13.62 14.91
C GLN A 122 -8.82 -13.21 13.45
N SER A 123 -9.08 -11.92 13.23
CA SER A 123 -9.31 -11.37 11.90
C SER A 123 -8.04 -10.88 11.20
N LEU A 124 -6.92 -10.81 11.92
CA LEU A 124 -5.64 -10.40 11.34
C LEU A 124 -5.17 -11.47 10.35
N MET A 125 -4.95 -11.04 9.12
CA MET A 125 -4.38 -11.86 8.07
C MET A 125 -2.86 -11.64 7.99
N VAL A 126 -2.42 -10.38 8.04
CA VAL A 126 -1.01 -9.99 7.96
C VAL A 126 -0.76 -8.74 8.79
N ASN A 127 0.43 -8.67 9.40
CA ASN A 127 0.97 -7.47 10.02
C ASN A 127 2.24 -7.03 9.28
N VAL A 128 2.31 -5.74 8.96
CA VAL A 128 3.44 -5.08 8.30
C VAL A 128 3.88 -3.93 9.18
N THR A 129 5.10 -3.99 9.70
CA THR A 129 5.69 -2.86 10.42
C THR A 129 6.37 -1.93 9.43
N VAL A 130 5.94 -0.67 9.38
CA VAL A 130 6.55 0.36 8.55
C VAL A 130 7.41 1.23 9.44
N LEU A 131 8.72 1.06 9.31
CA LEU A 131 9.70 1.80 10.09
C LEU A 131 9.79 3.25 9.61
N LYS A 132 10.11 4.14 10.56
CA LYS A 132 10.51 5.52 10.28
C LYS A 132 11.54 5.55 9.14
N SER A 133 11.17 6.20 8.05
CA SER A 133 12.01 6.35 6.86
C SER A 133 12.36 7.82 6.71
N VAL A 134 13.65 8.15 6.72
CA VAL A 134 14.15 9.44 6.23
C VAL A 134 14.04 9.36 4.71
N ALA A 135 13.40 10.34 4.07
CA ALA A 135 13.06 10.21 2.66
C ALA A 135 14.30 9.92 1.80
N ILE A 136 14.46 8.65 1.42
CA ILE A 136 14.33 8.05 0.10
C ILE A 136 14.02 6.58 0.42
N GLY A 137 12.75 6.20 0.34
CA GLY A 137 12.32 4.84 0.69
C GLY A 137 10.82 4.77 0.95
N THR A 138 10.07 4.38 -0.07
CA THR A 138 8.69 3.93 0.06
C THR A 138 8.70 2.52 0.62
N SER A 139 7.93 2.27 1.68
CA SER A 139 7.75 0.90 2.17
C SER A 139 6.64 0.24 1.37
N ILE A 140 6.99 -0.82 0.65
CA ILE A 140 6.05 -1.66 -0.10
C ILE A 140 5.98 -3.01 0.60
N ALA A 141 4.79 -3.43 0.97
CA ALA A 141 4.51 -4.80 1.37
C ALA A 141 3.60 -5.44 0.33
N THR A 142 4.08 -6.52 -0.27
CA THR A 142 3.28 -7.35 -1.18
C THR A 142 2.87 -8.61 -0.42
N ILE A 143 1.57 -8.87 -0.37
CA ILE A 143 1.01 -10.02 0.32
C ILE A 143 0.36 -10.90 -0.73
N PHE A 144 0.92 -12.11 -0.89
CA PHE A 144 0.33 -13.16 -1.71
C PHE A 144 -0.65 -13.98 -0.86
N LEU A 145 -1.87 -14.21 -1.36
CA LEU A 145 -2.92 -14.93 -0.65
C LEU A 145 -3.33 -16.18 -1.45
N PRO A 146 -2.45 -17.20 -1.57
CA PRO A 146 -2.65 -18.33 -2.48
C PRO A 146 -3.85 -19.22 -2.16
N SER A 147 -4.40 -19.16 -0.94
CA SER A 147 -5.37 -20.18 -0.49
C SER A 147 -6.45 -19.68 0.47
N ILE A 148 -6.50 -18.38 0.79
CA ILE A 148 -7.43 -17.84 1.83
C ILE A 148 -8.65 -17.14 1.21
N GLY A 149 -8.63 -16.86 -0.10
CA GLY A 149 -9.34 -15.69 -0.60
C GLY A 149 -10.78 -15.84 -1.10
N THR A 150 -11.44 -17.00 -1.08
CA THR A 150 -12.80 -17.09 -1.65
C THR A 150 -13.83 -16.55 -0.67
N ILE A 151 -14.23 -15.30 -0.85
CA ILE A 151 -15.28 -14.64 -0.09
C ILE A 151 -16.62 -14.91 -0.77
N ILE A 152 -17.57 -15.49 -0.04
CA ILE A 152 -18.97 -15.55 -0.48
C ILE A 152 -19.54 -14.13 -0.43
N LEU A 153 -19.93 -13.57 -1.58
CA LEU A 153 -20.32 -12.17 -1.69
C LEU A 153 -21.56 -11.85 -0.84
N HIS A 154 -22.47 -12.80 -0.63
CA HIS A 154 -23.62 -12.65 0.27
C HIS A 154 -23.28 -12.47 1.76
N GLN A 155 -22.03 -12.69 2.17
CA GLN A 155 -21.57 -12.52 3.55
C GLN A 155 -20.84 -11.20 3.81
N LEU A 156 -20.68 -10.35 2.77
CA LEU A 156 -20.14 -8.99 2.87
C LEU A 156 -21.25 -7.95 3.06
#